data_AF-A0A7W8GE85-F1
#
_entry.id   AF-A0A7W8GE85-F1
#
_cell.length_a   1.000
_cell.length_b   1.000
_cell.length_c   1.000
_cell.angle_alpha   90.00
_cell.angle_beta   90.00
_cell.angle_gamma   90.00
#
_symmetry.space_group_name_H-M   'P 1'
#
loop_
_entity.id
_entity.type
_entity.pdbx_description
1 polymer ?
#
loop_
_entity_poly.entity_id
_entity_poly.type
_entity_poly.pdbx_seq_one_letter_code
_entity_poly.pdbx_strand_id
1 'polypeptide(L)'
;MTRTLKFAPLLLAPLILAACGGGGPRDTTPREVRGLWVDAFGPGLKTPAEVDLLVADARKMNVNVLFAQVGRRGDCYCNNAAMPRTNDPAVPAGFDPLADLLTKAHAQGIQVHAWIITTALWNSAVVAPPPGHAFHAHGPTATGRDNWLTLKADGTVKAGADWVMDPGHPDAAEYIKNMYVSVVKNYDVDGIQFDRVRYPDFNPVGGPVQWGYNETALERYRAESGTSGTPDPADPAWSAWRRQQVTNLVRETALAVKAVRPDVSVNAATITYGAGPADEAAFRTSRPYAEVGQDWLTWVEQGYLDLNVMMNYKRDFVADQALWFGQWNAFAAGLLRKYPDVGQVSGAAIYLNDQASSVNQIRQTQAAGLSGWAGYSYRTPDRDVNEAKRTKEEVIPELAAKLSGEGGPFEKPARWDRPDPAKLRAVGGRVTVASGPLGGRTAVLLNAQGSEVARTQTDGNGRYGFLRVPEGELRVKIGDVTSAALTAPARRVTAVPDLALP
;
A
#
# COMPACT_ATOMS: atom_id res chain seq x y z
N MET A 1 20.64 -84.91 11.37
CA MET A 1 19.38 -85.11 10.62
C MET A 1 18.98 -83.79 9.98
N THR A 2 19.35 -83.62 8.72
CA THR A 2 19.15 -82.41 7.92
C THR A 2 17.77 -82.50 7.25
N ARG A 3 16.86 -81.55 7.51
CA ARG A 3 15.57 -81.45 6.81
C ARG A 3 15.53 -80.17 5.99
N THR A 4 15.56 -80.35 4.68
CA THR A 4 15.41 -79.35 3.62
C THR A 4 13.92 -78.99 3.48
N LEU A 5 13.56 -77.71 3.64
CA LEU A 5 12.25 -77.19 3.23
C LEU A 5 12.32 -76.61 1.81
N LYS A 6 11.37 -77.02 0.97
CA LYS A 6 11.19 -76.57 -0.42
C LYS A 6 10.40 -75.27 -0.45
N PHE A 7 10.87 -74.30 -1.23
CA PHE A 7 10.16 -73.06 -1.56
C PHE A 7 9.17 -73.29 -2.72
N ALA A 8 7.96 -72.73 -2.60
CA ALA A 8 6.97 -72.60 -3.68
C ALA A 8 6.94 -71.15 -4.18
N PRO A 9 6.79 -70.89 -5.50
CA PRO A 9 6.81 -69.53 -6.04
C PRO A 9 5.42 -68.89 -5.99
N LEU A 10 5.34 -67.67 -5.46
CA LEU A 10 4.14 -66.81 -5.53
C LEU A 10 4.13 -66.04 -6.85
N LEU A 11 3.05 -66.18 -7.62
CA LEU A 11 2.74 -65.36 -8.80
C LEU A 11 2.30 -63.95 -8.37
N LEU A 12 3.04 -62.92 -8.80
CA LEU A 12 2.62 -61.50 -8.70
C LEU A 12 1.71 -61.15 -9.87
N ALA A 13 0.49 -60.68 -9.58
CA ALA A 13 -0.37 -59.99 -10.53
C ALA A 13 -0.11 -58.47 -10.49
N PRO A 14 -0.11 -57.75 -11.63
CA PRO A 14 0.14 -56.31 -11.64
C PRO A 14 -1.13 -55.54 -11.24
N LEU A 15 -1.02 -54.75 -10.16
CA LEU A 15 -2.04 -53.79 -9.75
C LEU A 15 -2.00 -52.57 -10.68
N ILE A 16 -3.04 -52.39 -11.49
CA ILE A 16 -3.26 -51.17 -12.27
C ILE A 16 -3.76 -50.09 -11.30
N LEU A 17 -2.90 -49.13 -10.93
CA LEU A 17 -3.32 -47.90 -10.24
C LEU A 17 -4.06 -47.00 -11.24
N ALA A 18 -5.38 -46.97 -11.14
CA ALA A 18 -6.18 -45.92 -11.74
C ALA A 18 -5.89 -44.59 -11.01
N ALA A 19 -5.24 -43.66 -11.69
CA ALA A 19 -5.07 -42.29 -11.23
C ALA A 19 -6.43 -41.57 -11.26
N CYS A 20 -7.17 -41.62 -10.15
CA CYS A 20 -8.29 -40.72 -9.94
C CYS A 20 -7.74 -39.30 -9.71
N GLY A 21 -7.84 -38.45 -10.74
CA GLY A 21 -7.68 -37.01 -10.62
C GLY A 21 -8.75 -36.46 -9.67
N GLY A 22 -8.43 -36.39 -8.38
CA GLY A 22 -9.27 -35.83 -7.34
C GLY A 22 -9.30 -34.30 -7.43
N GLY A 23 -10.23 -33.77 -8.24
CA GLY A 23 -10.71 -32.41 -8.05
C GLY A 23 -11.55 -32.38 -6.77
N GLY A 24 -10.92 -32.03 -5.65
CA GLY A 24 -11.64 -31.78 -4.39
C GLY A 24 -12.74 -30.72 -4.58
N PRO A 25 -13.73 -30.66 -3.67
CA PRO A 25 -14.81 -29.67 -3.76
C PRO A 25 -14.23 -28.27 -3.90
N ARG A 26 -14.62 -27.54 -4.95
CA ARG A 26 -14.23 -26.15 -5.15
C ARG A 26 -14.78 -25.34 -3.98
N ASP A 27 -13.91 -24.69 -3.23
CA ASP A 27 -14.31 -23.79 -2.15
C ASP A 27 -15.13 -22.63 -2.71
N THR A 28 -16.43 -22.63 -2.38
CA THR A 28 -17.44 -21.65 -2.83
C THR A 28 -17.51 -20.42 -1.95
N THR A 29 -16.63 -20.28 -0.94
CA THR A 29 -16.61 -19.12 -0.05
C THR A 29 -16.38 -17.83 -0.88
N PRO A 30 -17.26 -16.81 -0.77
CA PRO A 30 -17.09 -15.55 -1.47
C PRO A 30 -15.72 -14.92 -1.21
N ARG A 31 -15.15 -14.32 -2.25
CA ARG A 31 -13.92 -13.52 -2.16
C ARG A 31 -14.29 -12.06 -1.94
N GLU A 32 -14.08 -11.59 -0.71
CA GLU A 32 -14.44 -10.23 -0.30
C GLU A 32 -13.48 -9.78 0.81
N VAL A 33 -12.84 -8.64 0.62
CA VAL A 33 -12.12 -7.96 1.70
C VAL A 33 -13.15 -7.40 2.68
N ARG A 34 -13.04 -7.80 3.94
CA ARG A 34 -13.78 -7.21 5.06
C ARG A 34 -12.75 -6.69 6.04
N GLY A 35 -12.43 -5.42 5.87
CA GLY A 35 -11.29 -4.77 6.48
C GLY A 35 -11.63 -3.89 7.69
N LEU A 36 -10.71 -3.81 8.65
CA LEU A 36 -10.66 -2.74 9.63
C LEU A 36 -9.29 -2.07 9.61
N TRP A 37 -9.28 -0.73 9.59
CA TRP A 37 -8.08 0.01 9.93
C TRP A 37 -7.93 0.13 11.44
N VAL A 38 -6.75 -0.22 11.93
CA VAL A 38 -6.40 -0.19 13.35
C VAL A 38 -5.26 0.80 13.52
N ASP A 39 -5.59 2.02 13.95
CA ASP A 39 -4.61 3.07 14.18
C ASP A 39 -3.88 2.90 15.53
N ALA A 40 -2.63 3.35 15.59
CA ALA A 40 -1.80 3.35 16.80
C ALA A 40 -1.79 4.74 17.49
N PHE A 41 -2.76 5.61 17.19
CA PHE A 41 -2.92 6.89 17.89
C PHE A 41 -3.55 6.72 19.28
N GLY A 42 -4.29 5.62 19.50
CA GLY A 42 -4.83 5.24 20.82
C GLY A 42 -4.83 3.72 21.01
N PRO A 43 -5.65 3.21 21.95
CA PRO A 43 -5.75 1.77 22.21
C PRO A 43 -6.24 0.99 20.99
N GLY A 44 -5.67 -0.19 20.77
CA GLY A 44 -6.11 -1.12 19.72
C GLY A 44 -5.13 -2.25 19.44
N LEU A 45 -3.83 -2.00 19.57
CA LEU A 45 -2.78 -3.00 19.31
C LEU A 45 -1.55 -2.88 20.23
N LYS A 46 -1.55 -1.95 21.20
CA LYS A 46 -0.33 -1.56 21.94
C LYS A 46 0.05 -2.54 23.05
N THR A 47 -0.89 -3.36 23.51
CA THR A 47 -0.69 -4.34 24.59
C THR A 47 -1.24 -5.71 24.18
N PRO A 48 -0.81 -6.80 24.84
CA PRO A 48 -1.35 -8.14 24.56
C PRO A 48 -2.87 -8.21 24.68
N ALA A 49 -3.45 -7.54 25.69
CA ALA A 49 -4.89 -7.52 25.92
C ALA A 49 -5.67 -6.73 24.85
N GLU A 50 -5.09 -5.64 24.34
CA GLU A 50 -5.67 -4.91 23.22
C GLU A 50 -5.69 -5.76 21.95
N VAL A 51 -4.60 -6.50 21.68
CA VAL A 51 -4.54 -7.42 20.53
C VAL A 51 -5.55 -8.56 20.68
N ASP A 52 -5.69 -9.14 21.87
CA ASP A 52 -6.69 -10.20 22.14
C ASP A 52 -8.11 -9.70 21.82
N LEU A 53 -8.44 -8.50 22.31
CA LEU A 53 -9.74 -7.88 22.09
C LEU A 53 -9.97 -7.55 20.61
N LEU A 54 -8.98 -6.98 19.94
CA LEU A 54 -9.05 -6.65 18.50
C LEU A 54 -9.36 -7.89 17.66
N VAL A 55 -8.64 -8.99 17.87
CA VAL A 55 -8.83 -10.24 17.11
C VAL A 55 -10.20 -10.84 17.42
N ALA A 56 -10.63 -10.83 18.68
CA ALA A 56 -11.95 -11.31 19.07
C ALA A 56 -13.09 -10.48 18.44
N ASP A 57 -12.96 -9.16 18.42
CA ASP A 57 -13.97 -8.27 17.82
C ASP A 57 -14.02 -8.40 16.30
N ALA A 58 -12.86 -8.49 15.64
CA ALA A 58 -12.80 -8.75 14.20
C ALA A 58 -13.52 -10.05 13.83
N ARG A 59 -13.31 -11.12 14.62
CA ARG A 59 -14.04 -12.39 14.46
C ARG A 59 -15.55 -12.23 14.61
N LYS A 60 -16.00 -11.52 15.66
CA LYS A 60 -17.44 -11.25 15.87
C LYS A 60 -18.07 -10.45 14.74
N MET A 61 -17.30 -9.67 13.98
CA MET A 61 -17.79 -8.89 12.84
C MET A 61 -17.68 -9.63 11.50
N ASN A 62 -17.15 -10.86 11.47
CA ASN A 62 -16.75 -11.55 10.24
C ASN A 62 -15.76 -10.73 9.37
N VAL A 63 -14.88 -9.95 10.02
CA VAL A 63 -13.75 -9.24 9.40
C VAL A 63 -12.61 -10.24 9.16
N ASN A 64 -11.99 -10.18 7.97
CA ASN A 64 -10.94 -11.10 7.54
C ASN A 64 -9.61 -10.41 7.21
N VAL A 65 -9.55 -9.07 7.26
CA VAL A 65 -8.34 -8.28 7.02
C VAL A 65 -8.21 -7.18 8.07
N LEU A 66 -7.03 -7.06 8.69
CA LEU A 66 -6.65 -5.95 9.55
C LEU A 66 -5.56 -5.12 8.88
N PHE A 67 -5.85 -3.86 8.60
CA PHE A 67 -4.85 -2.87 8.19
C PHE A 67 -4.30 -2.20 9.45
N ALA A 68 -3.25 -2.79 10.02
CA ALA A 68 -2.71 -2.40 11.31
C ALA A 68 -1.59 -1.37 11.17
N GLN A 69 -1.72 -0.21 11.83
CA GLN A 69 -0.69 0.82 11.80
C GLN A 69 0.54 0.37 12.59
N VAL A 70 1.57 -0.07 11.88
CA VAL A 70 2.85 -0.47 12.47
C VAL A 70 3.86 0.65 12.43
N GLY A 71 3.77 1.56 11.44
CA GLY A 71 4.65 2.72 11.31
C GLY A 71 3.86 4.01 11.40
N ARG A 72 4.12 4.83 12.43
CA ARG A 72 3.38 6.06 12.67
C ARG A 72 4.15 7.28 12.18
N ARG A 73 5.38 7.46 12.65
CA ARG A 73 6.24 8.61 12.30
C ARG A 73 7.69 8.19 12.40
N GLY A 74 8.21 7.52 11.37
CA GLY A 74 9.57 6.99 11.35
C GLY A 74 9.91 5.98 12.45
N ASP A 75 8.93 5.54 13.24
CA ASP A 75 9.03 4.59 14.35
C ASP A 75 8.17 3.34 14.09
N CYS A 76 8.47 2.23 14.76
CA CYS A 76 7.73 0.98 14.63
C CYS A 76 7.05 0.53 15.92
N TYR A 77 5.80 0.10 15.81
CA TYR A 77 5.12 -0.77 16.77
C TYR A 77 5.54 -2.24 16.54
N CYS A 78 6.86 -2.45 16.46
CA CYS A 78 7.52 -3.72 16.22
C CYS A 78 9.01 -3.61 16.63
N ASN A 79 9.70 -4.73 16.85
CA ASN A 79 11.08 -4.74 17.35
C ASN A 79 12.16 -5.05 16.30
N ASN A 80 11.81 -5.73 15.23
CA ASN A 80 12.75 -6.35 14.30
C ASN A 80 12.73 -5.71 12.91
N ALA A 81 12.22 -4.49 12.77
CA ALA A 81 12.25 -3.72 11.51
C ALA A 81 13.36 -2.66 11.53
N ALA A 82 13.63 -2.06 10.37
CA ALA A 82 14.65 -1.02 10.22
C ALA A 82 14.26 0.31 10.87
N MET A 83 12.96 0.59 10.98
CA MET A 83 12.47 1.70 11.79
C MET A 83 12.75 1.41 13.27
N PRO A 84 13.27 2.36 14.05
CA PRO A 84 13.44 2.17 15.49
C PRO A 84 12.09 1.90 16.17
N ARG A 85 12.13 1.13 17.27
CA ARG A 85 10.96 0.91 18.11
C ARG A 85 10.35 2.24 18.58
N THR A 86 9.03 2.30 18.60
CA THR A 86 8.27 3.44 19.15
C THR A 86 8.63 3.71 20.61
N ASN A 87 8.58 4.99 21.00
CA ASN A 87 8.72 5.42 22.39
C ASN A 87 7.37 5.61 23.09
N ASP A 88 6.27 5.12 22.51
CA ASP A 88 4.95 5.19 23.11
C ASP A 88 4.93 4.42 24.45
N PRO A 89 4.69 5.11 25.59
CA PRO A 89 4.76 4.49 26.91
C PRO A 89 3.64 3.47 27.17
N ALA A 90 2.59 3.46 26.34
CA ALA A 90 1.54 2.46 26.42
C ALA A 90 1.97 1.10 25.85
N VAL A 91 3.11 1.01 25.15
CA VAL A 91 3.64 -0.27 24.65
C VAL A 91 4.61 -0.86 25.69
N PRO A 92 4.29 -2.00 26.31
CA PRO A 92 5.14 -2.57 27.36
C PRO A 92 6.57 -2.85 26.87
N ALA A 93 7.56 -2.74 27.76
CA ALA A 93 8.95 -3.05 27.43
C ALA A 93 9.08 -4.50 26.91
N GLY A 94 9.83 -4.68 25.82
CA GLY A 94 10.04 -5.99 25.18
C GLY A 94 8.85 -6.52 24.37
N PHE A 95 7.62 -6.04 24.58
CA PHE A 95 6.45 -6.49 23.81
C PHE A 95 6.56 -6.05 22.34
N ASP A 96 6.37 -6.97 21.39
CA ASP A 96 6.32 -6.69 19.95
C ASP A 96 4.85 -6.73 19.46
N PRO A 97 4.19 -5.57 19.30
CA PRO A 97 2.79 -5.51 18.87
C PRO A 97 2.49 -6.23 17.57
N LEU A 98 3.34 -6.06 16.56
CA LEU A 98 3.14 -6.68 15.25
C LEU A 98 3.29 -8.20 15.31
N ALA A 99 4.30 -8.72 16.02
CA ALA A 99 4.49 -10.16 16.16
C ALA A 99 3.32 -10.84 16.90
N ASP A 100 2.83 -10.22 17.98
CA ASP A 100 1.70 -10.72 18.75
C ASP A 100 0.41 -10.70 17.92
N LEU A 101 0.15 -9.60 17.20
CA LEU A 101 -0.99 -9.47 16.31
C LEU A 101 -0.99 -10.52 15.20
N LEU A 102 0.15 -10.72 14.52
CA LEU A 102 0.28 -11.73 13.48
C LEU A 102 -0.06 -13.12 14.02
N THR A 103 0.57 -13.51 15.13
CA THR A 103 0.35 -14.82 15.75
C THR A 103 -1.13 -15.07 16.04
N LYS A 104 -1.80 -14.10 16.67
CA LYS A 104 -3.20 -14.24 17.11
C LYS A 104 -4.19 -14.13 15.95
N ALA A 105 -3.98 -13.20 15.02
CA ALA A 105 -4.85 -13.01 13.86
C ALA A 105 -4.78 -14.21 12.90
N HIS A 106 -3.57 -14.71 12.61
CA HIS A 106 -3.40 -15.89 11.75
C HIS A 106 -4.03 -17.15 12.34
N ALA A 107 -3.95 -17.35 13.65
CA ALA A 107 -4.65 -18.44 14.34
C ALA A 107 -6.18 -18.39 14.16
N GLN A 108 -6.73 -17.24 13.79
CA GLN A 108 -8.15 -17.02 13.50
C GLN A 108 -8.45 -16.86 11.99
N GLY A 109 -7.46 -17.08 11.11
CA GLY A 109 -7.62 -16.93 9.66
C GLY A 109 -7.80 -15.47 9.20
N ILE A 110 -7.34 -14.51 10.00
CA ILE A 110 -7.42 -13.08 9.69
C ILE A 110 -6.06 -12.63 9.14
N GLN A 111 -6.06 -11.96 8.00
CA GLN A 111 -4.86 -11.39 7.40
C GLN A 111 -4.46 -10.10 8.12
N VAL A 112 -3.15 -9.84 8.23
CA VAL A 112 -2.59 -8.61 8.78
C VAL A 112 -1.76 -7.92 7.70
N HIS A 113 -2.20 -6.71 7.35
CA HIS A 113 -1.51 -5.84 6.41
C HIS A 113 -0.86 -4.71 7.20
N ALA A 114 0.47 -4.66 7.17
CA ALA A 114 1.26 -3.66 7.87
C ALA A 114 1.11 -2.28 7.21
N TRP A 115 0.33 -1.41 7.84
CA TRP A 115 0.12 -0.02 7.45
C TRP A 115 1.25 0.86 8.02
N ILE A 116 1.90 1.64 7.15
CA ILE A 116 2.88 2.66 7.54
C ILE A 116 2.42 4.03 7.01
N ILE A 117 2.45 5.08 7.84
CA ILE A 117 2.34 6.46 7.37
C ILE A 117 3.65 6.81 6.66
N THR A 118 3.59 6.83 5.33
CA THR A 118 4.75 6.73 4.44
C THR A 118 5.76 7.85 4.61
N THR A 119 5.30 9.10 4.66
CA THR A 119 6.16 10.28 4.60
C THR A 119 6.34 10.95 5.97
N ALA A 120 5.52 10.63 6.96
CA ALA A 120 5.63 11.26 8.27
C ALA A 120 6.92 10.81 8.99
N LEU A 121 7.72 11.78 9.42
CA LEU A 121 8.99 11.51 10.08
C LEU A 121 8.89 11.75 11.58
N TRP A 122 8.37 12.90 12.03
CA TRP A 122 8.28 13.18 13.46
C TRP A 122 7.13 14.12 13.79
N ASN A 123 6.68 14.15 15.04
CA ASN A 123 5.68 15.11 15.52
C ASN A 123 6.22 15.97 16.64
N SER A 124 6.14 17.28 16.45
CA SER A 124 6.66 18.27 17.39
C SER A 124 5.92 18.35 18.74
N ALA A 125 4.75 17.70 18.89
CA ALA A 125 4.05 17.59 20.17
C ALA A 125 4.57 16.43 21.05
N VAL A 126 5.46 15.58 20.52
CA VAL A 126 6.10 14.50 21.30
C VAL A 126 7.50 14.97 21.72
N VAL A 127 7.88 14.66 22.97
CA VAL A 127 9.06 15.25 23.65
C VAL A 127 10.37 15.01 22.89
N ALA A 128 10.66 13.77 22.46
CA ALA A 128 11.87 13.44 21.72
C ALA A 128 11.66 12.17 20.86
N PRO A 129 12.28 12.08 19.66
CA PRO A 129 12.25 10.85 18.87
C PRO A 129 13.08 9.74 19.53
N PRO A 130 12.76 8.45 19.30
CA PRO A 130 13.52 7.34 19.86
C PRO A 130 15.00 7.35 19.41
N PRO A 131 15.91 6.65 20.13
CA PRO A 131 17.29 6.49 19.69
C PRO A 131 17.36 5.88 18.28
N GLY A 132 18.31 6.35 17.45
CA GLY A 132 18.48 5.87 16.07
C GLY A 132 17.42 6.34 15.08
N HIS A 133 16.49 7.19 15.51
CA HIS A 133 15.45 7.75 14.63
C HIS A 133 16.01 8.74 13.61
N ALA A 134 15.58 8.60 12.35
CA ALA A 134 16.15 9.35 11.23
C ALA A 134 15.98 10.87 11.36
N PHE A 135 14.99 11.35 12.12
CA PHE A 135 14.83 12.78 12.46
C PHE A 135 16.06 13.42 13.11
N HIS A 136 16.88 12.65 13.86
CA HIS A 136 18.09 13.20 14.49
C HIS A 136 19.15 13.59 13.46
N ALA A 137 19.29 12.79 12.39
CA ALA A 137 20.28 13.03 11.33
C ALA A 137 19.72 13.85 10.17
N HIS A 138 18.40 13.78 9.93
CA HIS A 138 17.76 14.27 8.72
C HIS A 138 16.60 15.25 8.96
N GLY A 139 16.54 15.80 10.18
CA GLY A 139 15.54 16.77 10.62
C GLY A 139 15.93 18.24 10.34
N PRO A 140 15.36 19.20 11.08
CA PRO A 140 15.47 20.64 10.78
C PRO A 140 16.86 21.24 10.98
N THR A 141 17.77 20.54 11.66
CA THR A 141 19.16 20.96 11.84
C THR A 141 20.09 20.49 10.72
N ALA A 142 19.61 19.59 9.84
CA ALA A 142 20.36 19.10 8.69
C ALA A 142 20.27 20.09 7.52
N THR A 143 21.24 20.03 6.61
CA THR A 143 21.34 20.91 5.43
C THR A 143 21.65 20.11 4.17
N GLY A 144 21.31 20.65 3.00
CA GLY A 144 21.57 19.99 1.71
C GLY A 144 20.95 18.59 1.64
N ARG A 145 21.74 17.62 1.16
CA ARG A 145 21.32 16.22 0.96
C ARG A 145 21.00 15.47 2.26
N ASP A 146 21.47 15.94 3.40
CA ASP A 146 21.11 15.34 4.69
C ASP A 146 19.74 15.81 5.19
N ASN A 147 19.20 16.91 4.68
CA ASN A 147 17.86 17.38 5.07
C ASN A 147 16.78 16.72 4.21
N TRP A 148 16.02 15.80 4.82
CA TRP A 148 14.97 15.06 4.13
C TRP A 148 13.60 15.74 4.19
N LEU A 149 13.46 16.85 4.92
CA LEU A 149 12.16 17.46 5.17
C LEU A 149 11.63 18.19 3.94
N THR A 150 10.35 17.99 3.65
CA THR A 150 9.65 18.76 2.62
C THR A 150 9.36 20.17 3.10
N LEU A 151 9.27 21.10 2.15
CA LEU A 151 8.89 22.48 2.37
C LEU A 151 7.67 22.82 1.54
N LYS A 152 6.80 23.66 2.10
CA LYS A 152 5.75 24.35 1.36
C LYS A 152 6.35 25.55 0.63
N ALA A 153 5.70 25.98 -0.46
CA ALA A 153 6.15 27.10 -1.29
C ALA A 153 6.31 28.43 -0.52
N ASP A 154 5.57 28.60 0.58
CA ASP A 154 5.65 29.77 1.46
C ASP A 154 6.72 29.65 2.56
N GLY A 155 7.53 28.58 2.55
CA GLY A 155 8.55 28.29 3.55
C GLY A 155 8.05 27.53 4.77
N THR A 156 6.76 27.13 4.82
CA THR A 156 6.25 26.30 5.92
C THR A 156 6.93 24.94 5.91
N VAL A 157 7.53 24.56 7.05
CA VAL A 157 8.31 23.33 7.24
C VAL A 157 7.53 22.17 7.85
N LYS A 158 6.36 22.44 8.45
CA LYS A 158 5.53 21.43 9.15
C LYS A 158 4.12 21.38 8.58
N ALA A 159 3.62 20.17 8.34
CA ALA A 159 2.23 19.93 8.02
C ALA A 159 1.44 19.75 9.32
N GLY A 160 0.86 20.84 9.83
CA GLY A 160 0.33 20.86 11.19
C GLY A 160 1.45 20.69 12.22
N ALA A 161 1.40 19.60 13.00
CA ALA A 161 2.44 19.28 13.99
C ALA A 161 3.52 18.31 13.45
N ASP A 162 3.32 17.75 12.26
CA ASP A 162 4.19 16.72 11.68
C ASP A 162 5.29 17.33 10.80
N TRP A 163 6.50 16.82 10.98
CA TRP A 163 7.63 16.92 10.06
C TRP A 163 7.54 15.76 9.06
N VAL A 164 7.64 16.08 7.77
CA VAL A 164 7.34 15.14 6.69
C VAL A 164 8.53 15.05 5.75
N MET A 165 8.92 13.83 5.38
CA MET A 165 9.94 13.56 4.36
C MET A 165 9.44 13.95 2.97
N ASP A 166 10.32 14.50 2.14
CA ASP A 166 10.01 14.82 0.75
C ASP A 166 10.12 13.59 -0.15
N PRO A 167 9.05 13.14 -0.82
CA PRO A 167 9.13 12.06 -1.81
C PRO A 167 10.08 12.37 -2.99
N GLY A 168 10.34 13.65 -3.26
CA GLY A 168 11.32 14.11 -4.25
C GLY A 168 12.77 14.04 -3.78
N HIS A 169 13.04 13.74 -2.51
CA HIS A 169 14.40 13.53 -2.02
C HIS A 169 14.81 12.05 -2.22
N PRO A 170 15.88 11.75 -2.98
CA PRO A 170 16.23 10.38 -3.35
C PRO A 170 16.60 9.50 -2.14
N ASP A 171 17.31 10.04 -1.16
CA ASP A 171 17.71 9.27 0.02
C ASP A 171 16.54 9.06 1.01
N ALA A 172 15.64 10.03 1.14
CA ALA A 172 14.40 9.86 1.90
C ALA A 172 13.49 8.82 1.25
N ALA A 173 13.34 8.84 -0.08
CA ALA A 173 12.58 7.82 -0.81
C ALA A 173 13.19 6.41 -0.62
N GLU A 174 14.52 6.29 -0.62
CA GLU A 174 15.21 5.04 -0.35
C GLU A 174 14.97 4.55 1.09
N TYR A 175 15.07 5.46 2.07
CA TYR A 175 14.76 5.17 3.47
C TYR A 175 13.34 4.64 3.61
N ILE A 176 12.35 5.34 3.02
CA ILE A 176 10.94 4.96 3.07
C ILE A 176 10.73 3.55 2.50
N LYS A 177 11.26 3.29 1.30
CA LYS A 177 11.21 1.95 0.68
C LYS A 177 11.74 0.87 1.63
N ASN A 178 12.86 1.16 2.30
CA ASN A 178 13.50 0.24 3.23
C ASN A 178 12.70 0.00 4.51
N MET A 179 11.84 0.94 4.94
CA MET A 179 10.89 0.71 6.03
C MET A 179 9.97 -0.47 5.71
N TYR A 180 9.35 -0.46 4.52
CA TYR A 180 8.46 -1.52 4.07
C TYR A 180 9.19 -2.84 3.83
N VAL A 181 10.31 -2.80 3.11
CA VAL A 181 11.11 -4.00 2.79
C VAL A 181 11.58 -4.69 4.06
N SER A 182 11.99 -3.92 5.08
CA SER A 182 12.43 -4.48 6.35
C SER A 182 11.28 -5.17 7.11
N VAL A 183 10.08 -4.60 7.14
CA VAL A 183 8.91 -5.28 7.72
C VAL A 183 8.65 -6.61 7.02
N VAL A 184 8.67 -6.62 5.68
CA VAL A 184 8.44 -7.83 4.88
C VAL A 184 9.52 -8.89 5.11
N LYS A 185 10.79 -8.49 5.30
CA LYS A 185 11.88 -9.45 5.59
C LYS A 185 11.75 -10.11 6.97
N ASN A 186 11.20 -9.40 7.95
CA ASN A 186 11.29 -9.79 9.36
C ASN A 186 9.97 -10.28 9.96
N TYR A 187 8.83 -10.09 9.29
CA TYR A 187 7.49 -10.45 9.78
C TYR A 187 6.67 -11.15 8.71
N ASP A 188 5.89 -12.19 9.05
CA ASP A 188 4.98 -12.89 8.13
C ASP A 188 3.70 -12.11 7.80
N VAL A 189 3.83 -10.82 7.48
CA VAL A 189 2.69 -10.00 7.07
C VAL A 189 2.09 -10.50 5.74
N ASP A 190 0.76 -10.50 5.66
CA ASP A 190 0.00 -10.84 4.44
C ASP A 190 0.09 -9.73 3.39
N GLY A 191 0.32 -8.50 3.85
CA GLY A 191 0.55 -7.36 2.99
C GLY A 191 1.22 -6.19 3.69
N ILE A 192 1.58 -5.20 2.90
CA ILE A 192 1.92 -3.86 3.35
C ILE A 192 0.89 -2.87 2.81
N GLN A 193 0.67 -1.78 3.53
CA GLN A 193 -0.18 -0.70 3.06
C GLN A 193 0.52 0.65 3.20
N PHE A 194 0.67 1.35 2.08
CA PHE A 194 1.02 2.75 2.09
C PHE A 194 -0.15 3.57 2.60
N ASP A 195 0.07 4.39 3.63
CA ASP A 195 -0.80 5.51 3.94
C ASP A 195 -0.03 6.81 3.76
N ARG A 196 -0.76 7.86 3.38
CA ARG A 196 -0.19 9.17 3.07
C ARG A 196 1.05 9.11 2.15
N VAL A 197 1.09 8.16 1.22
CA VAL A 197 2.07 8.17 0.11
C VAL A 197 1.67 9.24 -0.89
N ARG A 198 1.91 10.49 -0.51
CA ARG A 198 1.48 11.72 -1.20
C ARG A 198 2.18 12.92 -0.57
N TYR A 199 2.07 14.08 -1.20
CA TYR A 199 2.44 15.33 -0.55
C TYR A 199 1.43 15.68 0.56
N PRO A 200 1.84 16.43 1.60
CA PRO A 200 0.95 16.79 2.69
C PRO A 200 -0.31 17.55 2.25
N ASP A 201 -1.31 17.50 3.12
CA ASP A 201 -2.55 18.30 3.02
C ASP A 201 -2.29 19.81 3.21
N PHE A 202 -3.35 20.60 3.41
CA PHE A 202 -3.29 22.07 3.57
C PHE A 202 -2.93 22.83 2.29
N ASN A 203 -3.34 22.28 1.15
CA ASN A 203 -3.31 22.95 -0.15
C ASN A 203 -4.68 23.62 -0.41
N PRO A 204 -4.76 24.62 -1.31
CA PRO A 204 -6.04 25.22 -1.70
C PRO A 204 -6.98 24.16 -2.27
N VAL A 205 -8.27 24.24 -1.93
CA VAL A 205 -9.29 23.33 -2.48
C VAL A 205 -9.38 23.52 -3.99
N GLY A 206 -9.22 22.44 -4.75
CA GLY A 206 -9.10 22.42 -6.20
C GLY A 206 -7.76 22.95 -6.75
N GLY A 207 -6.83 23.35 -5.88
CA GLY A 207 -5.56 23.95 -6.25
C GLY A 207 -4.42 22.94 -6.40
N PRO A 208 -3.25 23.41 -6.84
CA PRO A 208 -2.08 22.56 -6.99
C PRO A 208 -1.45 22.24 -5.64
N VAL A 209 -0.70 21.14 -5.59
CA VAL A 209 0.25 20.83 -4.51
C VAL A 209 1.10 22.05 -4.20
N GLN A 210 1.20 22.43 -2.92
CA GLN A 210 2.06 23.53 -2.44
C GLN A 210 3.37 23.05 -1.82
N TRP A 211 3.51 21.74 -1.57
CA TRP A 211 4.68 21.10 -0.98
C TRP A 211 5.67 20.59 -2.04
N GLY A 212 6.82 20.09 -1.61
CA GLY A 212 7.86 19.56 -2.50
C GLY A 212 9.04 20.49 -2.74
N TYR A 213 9.18 21.56 -1.96
CA TYR A 213 10.22 22.58 -2.14
C TYR A 213 11.51 22.28 -1.35
N ASN A 214 11.77 21.02 -0.98
CA ASN A 214 13.07 20.64 -0.45
C ASN A 214 14.20 21.01 -1.44
N GLU A 215 15.33 21.50 -0.93
CA GLU A 215 16.44 22.00 -1.76
C GLU A 215 16.97 20.93 -2.72
N THR A 216 17.22 19.72 -2.23
CA THR A 216 17.66 18.58 -3.05
C THR A 216 16.63 18.22 -4.12
N ALA A 217 15.33 18.29 -3.80
CA ALA A 217 14.27 18.04 -4.79
C ALA A 217 14.23 19.12 -5.88
N LEU A 218 14.41 20.39 -5.52
CA LEU A 218 14.46 21.50 -6.48
C LEU A 218 15.69 21.42 -7.39
N GLU A 219 16.86 21.10 -6.84
CA GLU A 219 18.08 20.88 -7.62
C GLU A 219 17.91 19.75 -8.63
N ARG A 220 17.34 18.64 -8.20
CA ARG A 220 17.01 17.52 -9.09
C ARG A 220 16.05 17.94 -10.19
N TYR A 221 14.97 18.64 -9.86
CA TYR A 221 14.01 19.10 -10.87
C TYR A 221 14.69 19.98 -11.92
N ARG A 222 15.47 20.99 -11.50
CA ARG A 222 16.21 21.88 -12.41
C ARG A 222 17.18 21.11 -13.31
N ALA A 223 17.88 20.12 -12.75
CA ALA A 223 18.80 19.28 -13.51
C ALA A 223 18.08 18.38 -14.53
N GLU A 224 16.90 17.84 -14.15
CA GLU A 224 16.09 16.94 -14.97
C GLU A 224 15.29 17.68 -16.05
N SER A 225 14.82 18.90 -15.77
CA SER A 225 13.98 19.71 -16.68
C SER A 225 14.77 20.71 -17.52
N GLY A 226 16.00 21.07 -17.09
CA GLY A 226 16.77 22.18 -17.65
C GLY A 226 16.24 23.56 -17.26
N THR A 227 15.26 23.67 -16.36
CA THR A 227 14.71 24.96 -15.91
C THR A 227 15.60 25.59 -14.83
N SER A 228 15.48 26.91 -14.68
CA SER A 228 16.16 27.68 -13.62
C SER A 228 15.15 28.28 -12.64
N GLY A 229 15.64 28.74 -11.47
CA GLY A 229 14.79 29.38 -10.46
C GLY A 229 13.88 28.42 -9.70
N THR A 230 13.00 28.97 -8.87
CA THR A 230 12.01 28.20 -8.11
C THR A 230 10.71 28.10 -8.94
N PRO A 231 10.21 26.89 -9.24
CA PRO A 231 9.00 26.74 -10.05
C PRO A 231 7.76 27.26 -9.31
N ASP A 232 6.79 27.76 -10.06
CA ASP A 232 5.47 28.10 -9.51
C ASP A 232 4.74 26.80 -9.10
N PRO A 233 4.04 26.75 -7.94
CA PRO A 233 3.27 25.57 -7.55
C PRO A 233 2.28 25.07 -8.61
N ALA A 234 1.71 25.97 -9.41
CA ALA A 234 0.76 25.68 -10.48
C ALA A 234 1.41 25.32 -11.82
N ASP A 235 2.74 25.39 -11.95
CA ASP A 235 3.45 24.96 -13.16
C ASP A 235 3.09 23.47 -13.45
N PRO A 236 2.53 23.17 -14.64
CA PRO A 236 2.15 21.81 -15.01
C PRO A 236 3.34 20.83 -15.00
N ALA A 237 4.53 21.26 -15.41
CA ALA A 237 5.73 20.43 -15.45
C ALA A 237 6.22 20.10 -14.05
N TRP A 238 6.24 21.10 -13.14
CA TRP A 238 6.59 20.88 -11.74
C TRP A 238 5.59 19.97 -11.02
N SER A 239 4.30 20.17 -11.29
CA SER A 239 3.23 19.34 -10.74
C SER A 239 3.32 17.90 -11.25
N ALA A 240 3.62 17.69 -12.53
CA ALA A 240 3.85 16.37 -13.10
C ALA A 240 5.09 15.70 -12.50
N TRP A 241 6.19 16.43 -12.36
CA TRP A 241 7.43 15.92 -11.76
C TRP A 241 7.22 15.45 -10.32
N ARG A 242 6.55 16.25 -9.49
CA ARG A 242 6.22 15.90 -8.10
C ARG A 242 5.35 14.65 -8.01
N ARG A 243 4.29 14.54 -8.83
CA ARG A 243 3.48 13.32 -8.92
C ARG A 243 4.32 12.10 -9.30
N GLN A 244 5.23 12.27 -10.25
CA GLN A 244 6.11 11.19 -10.67
C GLN A 244 7.02 10.70 -9.54
N GLN A 245 7.46 11.57 -8.62
CA GLN A 245 8.27 11.14 -7.47
C GLN A 245 7.48 10.23 -6.53
N VAL A 246 6.22 10.55 -6.26
CA VAL A 246 5.32 9.69 -5.46
C VAL A 246 5.08 8.35 -6.18
N THR A 247 4.81 8.37 -7.48
CA THR A 247 4.63 7.15 -8.28
C THR A 247 5.89 6.28 -8.31
N ASN A 248 7.07 6.89 -8.42
CA ASN A 248 8.34 6.17 -8.38
C ASN A 248 8.55 5.49 -7.02
N LEU A 249 8.24 6.17 -5.91
CA LEU A 249 8.32 5.58 -4.57
C LEU A 249 7.43 4.35 -4.43
N VAL A 250 6.17 4.41 -4.91
CA VAL A 250 5.25 3.27 -4.88
C VAL A 250 5.79 2.12 -5.75
N ARG A 251 6.22 2.41 -6.98
CA ARG A 251 6.75 1.44 -7.94
C ARG A 251 7.98 0.71 -7.39
N GLU A 252 8.98 1.45 -6.92
CA GLU A 252 10.24 0.91 -6.39
C GLU A 252 10.00 0.07 -5.14
N THR A 253 9.09 0.50 -4.27
CA THR A 253 8.73 -0.26 -3.08
C THR A 253 7.96 -1.52 -3.45
N ALA A 254 7.02 -1.47 -4.38
CA ALA A 254 6.31 -2.65 -4.86
C ALA A 254 7.28 -3.69 -5.45
N LEU A 255 8.19 -3.27 -6.33
CA LEU A 255 9.23 -4.14 -6.90
C LEU A 255 10.12 -4.75 -5.80
N ALA A 256 10.58 -3.94 -4.83
CA ALA A 256 11.43 -4.42 -3.76
C ALA A 256 10.71 -5.40 -2.81
N VAL A 257 9.44 -5.14 -2.47
CA VAL A 257 8.61 -6.05 -1.67
C VAL A 257 8.40 -7.37 -2.41
N LYS A 258 8.01 -7.33 -3.69
CA LYS A 258 7.78 -8.53 -4.51
C LYS A 258 9.05 -9.33 -4.76
N ALA A 259 10.21 -8.68 -4.81
CA ALA A 259 11.50 -9.35 -4.91
C ALA A 259 11.86 -10.14 -3.64
N VAL A 260 11.39 -9.67 -2.46
CA VAL A 260 11.60 -10.36 -1.18
C VAL A 260 10.57 -11.47 -0.97
N ARG A 261 9.27 -11.15 -1.12
CA ARG A 261 8.17 -12.11 -1.01
C ARG A 261 7.09 -11.82 -2.06
N PRO A 262 6.97 -12.65 -3.12
CA PRO A 262 6.06 -12.39 -4.23
C PRO A 262 4.57 -12.54 -3.88
N ASP A 263 4.26 -13.28 -2.81
CA ASP A 263 2.90 -13.51 -2.29
C ASP A 263 2.42 -12.42 -1.32
N VAL A 264 3.26 -11.45 -0.94
CA VAL A 264 2.83 -10.34 -0.06
C VAL A 264 2.07 -9.30 -0.86
N SER A 265 0.89 -8.90 -0.39
CA SER A 265 0.05 -7.87 -1.00
C SER A 265 0.66 -6.47 -0.83
N VAL A 266 0.73 -5.70 -1.91
CA VAL A 266 1.14 -4.29 -1.89
C VAL A 266 -0.09 -3.41 -2.05
N ASN A 267 -0.42 -2.63 -1.01
CA ASN A 267 -1.68 -1.90 -0.93
C ASN A 267 -1.44 -0.41 -0.73
N ALA A 268 -2.42 0.43 -1.06
CA ALA A 268 -2.38 1.86 -0.69
C ALA A 268 -3.74 2.34 -0.18
N ALA A 269 -3.71 3.17 0.87
CA ALA A 269 -4.81 4.01 1.30
C ALA A 269 -4.84 5.27 0.42
N THR A 270 -5.85 5.39 -0.44
CA THR A 270 -5.89 6.40 -1.51
C THR A 270 -7.01 7.42 -1.34
N ILE A 271 -6.71 8.67 -1.62
CA ILE A 271 -7.60 9.80 -1.38
C ILE A 271 -8.71 9.86 -2.43
N THR A 272 -9.92 10.21 -1.95
CA THR A 272 -11.13 10.41 -2.76
C THR A 272 -11.80 11.75 -2.41
N TYR A 273 -11.04 12.84 -2.47
CA TYR A 273 -11.53 14.17 -2.13
C TYR A 273 -12.60 14.67 -3.11
N GLY A 274 -13.70 15.20 -2.57
CA GLY A 274 -14.81 15.74 -3.36
C GLY A 274 -15.58 14.67 -4.14
N ALA A 275 -16.17 15.11 -5.25
CA ALA A 275 -16.93 14.28 -6.18
C ALA A 275 -16.05 13.22 -6.84
N GLY A 276 -16.63 12.05 -7.08
CA GLY A 276 -15.96 10.98 -7.83
C GLY A 276 -15.90 11.31 -9.32
N PRO A 277 -14.79 11.00 -10.00
CA PRO A 277 -14.63 11.27 -11.43
C PRO A 277 -15.51 10.32 -12.25
N ALA A 278 -15.98 10.80 -13.41
CA ALA A 278 -16.78 9.98 -14.33
C ALA A 278 -15.92 8.94 -15.07
N ASP A 279 -14.64 9.27 -15.31
CA ASP A 279 -13.69 8.45 -16.07
C ASP A 279 -12.23 8.76 -15.69
N GLU A 280 -11.29 8.09 -16.36
CA GLU A 280 -9.85 8.24 -16.15
C GLU A 280 -9.32 9.65 -16.49
N ALA A 281 -9.93 10.35 -17.45
CA ALA A 281 -9.53 11.70 -17.81
C ALA A 281 -9.96 12.70 -16.71
N ALA A 282 -11.18 12.57 -16.21
CA ALA A 282 -11.69 13.33 -15.07
C ALA A 282 -10.90 13.04 -13.78
N PHE A 283 -10.37 11.83 -13.59
CA PHE A 283 -9.47 11.56 -12.46
C PHE A 283 -8.21 12.42 -12.52
N ARG A 284 -7.61 12.62 -13.71
CA ARG A 284 -6.38 13.41 -13.90
C ARG A 284 -6.57 14.92 -13.72
N THR A 285 -7.79 15.38 -13.45
CA THR A 285 -8.08 16.76 -13.02
C THR A 285 -8.76 16.81 -11.64
N SER A 286 -8.94 15.66 -10.98
CA SER A 286 -9.58 15.55 -9.68
C SER A 286 -8.67 16.02 -8.54
N ARG A 287 -9.28 16.27 -7.38
CA ARG A 287 -8.60 16.76 -6.18
C ARG A 287 -7.44 15.85 -5.68
N PRO A 288 -7.57 14.50 -5.61
CA PRO A 288 -6.44 13.64 -5.26
C PRO A 288 -5.20 13.84 -6.15
N TYR A 289 -5.43 14.02 -7.45
CA TYR A 289 -4.38 14.20 -8.45
C TYR A 289 -3.75 15.61 -8.37
N ALA A 290 -4.58 16.64 -8.22
CA ALA A 290 -4.16 18.04 -8.23
C ALA A 290 -3.59 18.53 -6.89
N GLU A 291 -4.25 18.23 -5.77
CA GLU A 291 -3.95 18.86 -4.47
C GLU A 291 -2.82 18.16 -3.73
N VAL A 292 -2.69 16.84 -3.87
CA VAL A 292 -1.76 16.03 -3.05
C VAL A 292 -0.86 15.13 -3.88
N GLY A 293 -1.00 15.17 -5.20
CA GLY A 293 -0.14 14.45 -6.14
C GLY A 293 -0.25 12.93 -6.03
N GLN A 294 -1.40 12.41 -5.59
CA GLN A 294 -1.61 10.98 -5.41
C GLN A 294 -2.24 10.36 -6.67
N ASP A 295 -1.41 10.04 -7.66
CA ASP A 295 -1.84 9.46 -8.94
C ASP A 295 -2.07 7.95 -8.84
N TRP A 296 -3.04 7.56 -8.01
CA TRP A 296 -3.35 6.16 -7.79
C TRP A 296 -4.01 5.48 -8.98
N LEU A 297 -4.55 6.23 -9.95
CA LEU A 297 -4.97 5.68 -11.24
C LEU A 297 -3.78 5.01 -11.92
N THR A 298 -2.66 5.72 -12.10
CA THR A 298 -1.45 5.15 -12.70
C THR A 298 -0.97 3.91 -11.94
N TRP A 299 -1.09 3.88 -10.60
CA TRP A 299 -0.65 2.72 -9.80
C TRP A 299 -1.52 1.48 -10.04
N VAL A 300 -2.82 1.68 -10.27
CA VAL A 300 -3.75 0.61 -10.67
C VAL A 300 -3.45 0.16 -12.11
N GLU A 301 -3.31 1.10 -13.05
CA GLU A 301 -3.04 0.83 -14.47
C GLU A 301 -1.76 0.00 -14.66
N GLN A 302 -0.70 0.38 -13.94
CA GLN A 302 0.62 -0.26 -14.03
C GLN A 302 0.78 -1.48 -13.12
N GLY A 303 -0.25 -1.80 -12.32
CA GLY A 303 -0.21 -2.95 -11.41
C GLY A 303 0.82 -2.80 -10.28
N TYR A 304 1.09 -1.57 -9.84
CA TYR A 304 1.96 -1.29 -8.69
C TYR A 304 1.32 -1.65 -7.36
N LEU A 305 0.00 -1.80 -7.34
CA LEU A 305 -0.77 -2.28 -6.20
C LEU A 305 -1.41 -3.64 -6.54
N ASP A 306 -1.55 -4.48 -5.54
CA ASP A 306 -2.47 -5.63 -5.54
C ASP A 306 -3.86 -5.21 -5.03
N LEU A 307 -3.92 -4.20 -4.15
CA LEU A 307 -5.15 -3.71 -3.55
C LEU A 307 -5.15 -2.17 -3.42
N ASN A 308 -6.07 -1.51 -4.10
CA ASN A 308 -6.38 -0.09 -3.89
C ASN A 308 -7.47 0.04 -2.82
N VAL A 309 -7.14 0.63 -1.67
CA VAL A 309 -8.07 0.79 -0.55
C VAL A 309 -8.42 2.28 -0.43
N MET A 310 -9.52 2.67 -1.06
CA MET A 310 -9.92 4.07 -1.14
C MET A 310 -10.34 4.60 0.23
N MET A 311 -9.83 5.74 0.66
CA MET A 311 -10.36 6.51 1.79
C MET A 311 -11.63 7.24 1.36
N ASN A 312 -12.70 6.51 1.01
CA ASN A 312 -14.02 7.02 0.62
C ASN A 312 -14.81 7.56 1.81
N TYR A 313 -14.19 8.50 2.52
CA TYR A 313 -14.66 9.04 3.79
C TYR A 313 -15.75 10.08 3.52
N LYS A 314 -17.00 9.62 3.54
CA LYS A 314 -18.20 10.39 3.26
C LYS A 314 -19.21 10.19 4.38
N ARG A 315 -19.94 11.24 4.74
CA ARG A 315 -21.10 11.18 5.63
C ARG A 315 -22.32 10.80 4.81
N ASP A 316 -22.92 9.66 5.10
CA ASP A 316 -24.07 9.12 4.36
C ASP A 316 -25.32 10.02 4.49
N PHE A 317 -25.46 10.73 5.62
CA PHE A 317 -26.55 11.67 5.87
C PHE A 317 -26.36 13.06 5.23
N VAL A 318 -25.24 13.31 4.55
CA VAL A 318 -25.00 14.54 3.79
C VAL A 318 -25.16 14.23 2.31
N ALA A 319 -26.22 14.75 1.68
CA ALA A 319 -26.65 14.36 0.33
C ALA A 319 -25.51 14.37 -0.71
N ASP A 320 -24.72 15.45 -0.77
CA ASP A 320 -23.59 15.53 -1.69
C ASP A 320 -22.53 14.46 -1.41
N GLN A 321 -22.23 14.18 -0.14
CA GLN A 321 -21.23 13.18 0.22
C GLN A 321 -21.72 11.76 -0.05
N ALA A 322 -23.01 11.47 0.15
CA ALA A 322 -23.62 10.20 -0.24
C ALA A 322 -23.52 9.98 -1.76
N LEU A 323 -23.81 11.02 -2.56
CA LEU A 323 -23.62 10.98 -4.00
C LEU A 323 -22.16 10.73 -4.37
N TRP A 324 -21.22 11.45 -3.75
CA TRP A 324 -19.79 11.28 -4.02
C TRP A 324 -19.29 9.89 -3.63
N PHE A 325 -19.81 9.30 -2.55
CA PHE A 325 -19.50 7.93 -2.15
C PHE A 325 -19.81 6.95 -3.29
N GLY A 326 -21.02 7.04 -3.84
CA GLY A 326 -21.46 6.24 -4.98
C GLY A 326 -20.64 6.49 -6.26
N GLN A 327 -20.29 7.74 -6.56
CA GLN A 327 -19.45 8.09 -7.72
C GLN A 327 -18.06 7.46 -7.64
N TRP A 328 -17.39 7.54 -6.49
CA TRP A 328 -16.09 6.90 -6.30
C TRP A 328 -16.17 5.37 -6.39
N ASN A 329 -17.23 4.76 -5.85
CA ASN A 329 -17.46 3.34 -6.02
C ASN A 329 -17.68 2.95 -7.49
N ALA A 330 -18.44 3.74 -8.25
CA ALA A 330 -18.68 3.49 -9.67
C ALA A 330 -17.39 3.61 -10.50
N PHE A 331 -16.57 4.62 -10.23
CA PHE A 331 -15.25 4.77 -10.86
C PHE A 331 -14.34 3.58 -10.57
N ALA A 332 -14.24 3.19 -9.30
CA ALA A 332 -13.45 2.03 -8.88
C ALA A 332 -13.95 0.72 -9.51
N ALA A 333 -15.26 0.53 -9.63
CA ALA A 333 -15.83 -0.62 -10.33
C ALA A 333 -15.46 -0.63 -11.83
N GLY A 334 -15.36 0.55 -12.46
CA GLY A 334 -14.82 0.71 -13.81
C GLY A 334 -13.37 0.25 -13.92
N LEU A 335 -12.52 0.68 -12.99
CA LEU A 335 -11.12 0.25 -12.93
C LEU A 335 -10.98 -1.25 -12.66
N LEU A 336 -11.79 -1.82 -11.77
CA LEU A 336 -11.75 -3.26 -11.49
C LEU A 336 -12.09 -4.10 -12.74
N ARG A 337 -13.02 -3.64 -13.58
CA ARG A 337 -13.32 -4.32 -14.86
C ARG A 337 -12.16 -4.24 -15.85
N LYS A 338 -11.46 -3.10 -15.91
CA LYS A 338 -10.35 -2.87 -16.85
C LYS A 338 -9.03 -3.50 -16.38
N TYR A 339 -8.80 -3.52 -15.07
CA TYR A 339 -7.57 -3.98 -14.42
C TYR A 339 -7.92 -4.97 -13.29
N PRO A 340 -8.45 -6.17 -13.62
CA PRO A 340 -9.02 -7.10 -12.63
C PRO A 340 -8.01 -7.70 -11.64
N ASP A 341 -6.71 -7.59 -11.92
CA ASP A 341 -5.65 -8.03 -11.01
C ASP A 341 -5.34 -7.01 -9.90
N VAL A 342 -5.97 -5.82 -9.88
CA VAL A 342 -5.89 -4.87 -8.75
C VAL A 342 -7.24 -4.80 -8.06
N GLY A 343 -7.34 -5.37 -6.87
CA GLY A 343 -8.56 -5.28 -6.07
C GLY A 343 -8.90 -3.83 -5.74
N GLN A 344 -10.19 -3.51 -5.70
CA GLN A 344 -10.71 -2.19 -5.36
C GLN A 344 -11.56 -2.30 -4.10
N VAL A 345 -11.15 -1.62 -3.03
CA VAL A 345 -11.84 -1.65 -1.72
C VAL A 345 -12.34 -0.26 -1.39
N SER A 346 -13.61 -0.15 -1.00
CA SER A 346 -14.18 1.12 -0.53
C SER A 346 -14.00 1.25 0.98
N GLY A 347 -13.16 2.18 1.38
CA GLY A 347 -12.90 2.48 2.78
C GLY A 347 -13.84 3.56 3.32
N ALA A 348 -14.69 3.22 4.29
CA ALA A 348 -15.63 4.16 4.91
C ALA A 348 -15.06 4.77 6.20
N ALA A 349 -15.41 6.03 6.45
CA ALA A 349 -15.18 6.68 7.73
C ALA A 349 -16.32 6.35 8.70
N ILE A 350 -16.29 5.17 9.31
CA ILE A 350 -17.33 4.74 10.26
C ILE A 350 -17.39 5.69 11.46
N TYR A 351 -16.27 6.29 11.87
CA TYR A 351 -16.21 7.32 12.93
C TYR A 351 -17.00 8.61 12.61
N LEU A 352 -17.43 8.84 11.36
CA LEU A 352 -18.24 9.99 10.96
C LEU A 352 -19.73 9.66 10.78
N ASN A 353 -20.08 8.38 10.86
CA ASN A 353 -21.41 7.88 10.52
C ASN A 353 -22.01 7.13 11.71
N ASP A 354 -23.34 7.08 11.79
CA ASP A 354 -23.97 6.09 12.66
C ASP A 354 -23.83 4.67 12.06
N GLN A 355 -24.17 3.66 12.84
CA GLN A 355 -24.03 2.28 12.41
C GLN A 355 -24.94 1.92 11.22
N ALA A 356 -26.12 2.55 11.10
CA ALA A 356 -27.04 2.27 10.00
C ALA A 356 -26.49 2.81 8.67
N SER A 357 -25.95 4.03 8.67
CA SER A 357 -25.22 4.62 7.57
C SER A 357 -23.98 3.80 7.20
N SER A 358 -23.25 3.29 8.19
CA SER A 358 -22.09 2.42 7.94
C SER A 358 -22.49 1.11 7.23
N VAL A 359 -23.57 0.45 7.70
CA VAL A 359 -24.15 -0.73 7.04
C VAL A 359 -24.64 -0.40 5.62
N ASN A 360 -25.26 0.76 5.42
CA ASN A 360 -25.70 1.22 4.11
C ASN A 360 -24.51 1.39 3.14
N GLN A 361 -23.41 2.00 3.58
CA GLN A 361 -22.20 2.16 2.77
C GLN A 361 -21.54 0.82 2.42
N ILE A 362 -21.60 -0.18 3.30
CA ILE A 362 -21.16 -1.55 2.98
C ILE A 362 -22.04 -2.14 1.87
N ARG A 363 -23.37 -2.04 2.00
CA ARG A 363 -24.30 -2.55 0.98
C ARG A 363 -24.12 -1.85 -0.37
N GLN A 364 -23.90 -0.53 -0.39
CA GLN A 364 -23.57 0.21 -1.62
C GLN A 364 -22.25 -0.28 -2.25
N THR A 365 -21.26 -0.61 -1.43
CA THR A 365 -19.97 -1.16 -1.87
C THR A 365 -20.13 -2.55 -2.50
N GLN A 366 -20.91 -3.43 -1.86
CA GLN A 366 -21.25 -4.76 -2.40
C GLN A 366 -22.06 -4.66 -3.69
N ALA A 367 -23.05 -3.76 -3.75
CA ALA A 367 -23.88 -3.53 -4.93
C ALA A 367 -23.06 -2.99 -6.12
N ALA A 368 -22.00 -2.23 -5.86
CA ALA A 368 -21.06 -1.77 -6.88
C ALA A 368 -20.13 -2.88 -7.40
N GLY A 369 -20.13 -4.07 -6.79
CA GLY A 369 -19.29 -5.21 -7.20
C GLY A 369 -17.80 -5.00 -6.92
N LEU A 370 -17.46 -4.19 -5.92
CA LEU A 370 -16.07 -3.96 -5.50
C LEU A 370 -15.48 -5.20 -4.81
N SER A 371 -14.15 -5.26 -4.72
CA SER A 371 -13.43 -6.38 -4.08
C SER A 371 -13.64 -6.45 -2.57
N GLY A 372 -14.19 -5.40 -1.96
CA GLY A 372 -14.61 -5.41 -0.57
C GLY A 372 -14.73 -4.02 0.05
N TRP A 373 -14.80 -3.99 1.37
CA TRP A 373 -14.98 -2.80 2.19
C TRP A 373 -13.97 -2.74 3.33
N ALA A 374 -13.62 -1.53 3.78
CA ALA A 374 -12.80 -1.32 4.98
C ALA A 374 -13.34 -0.20 5.88
N GLY A 375 -13.38 -0.41 7.19
CA GLY A 375 -13.84 0.59 8.17
C GLY A 375 -12.69 1.33 8.83
N TYR A 376 -12.66 2.66 8.72
CA TYR A 376 -11.79 3.53 9.53
C TYR A 376 -12.61 4.17 10.65
N SER A 377 -12.32 3.97 11.94
CA SER A 377 -11.31 3.04 12.49
C SER A 377 -11.87 2.16 13.60
N TYR A 378 -11.18 1.05 13.87
CA TYR A 378 -11.54 0.14 14.96
C TYR A 378 -11.61 0.83 16.33
N ARG A 379 -10.75 1.83 16.57
CA ARG A 379 -10.72 2.59 17.82
C ARG A 379 -11.98 3.44 18.02
N THR A 380 -12.57 3.92 16.93
CA THR A 380 -13.74 4.82 16.94
C THR A 380 -14.79 4.28 15.97
N PRO A 381 -15.53 3.22 16.37
CA PRO A 381 -16.32 2.41 15.45
C PRO A 381 -17.63 3.06 14.97
N ASP A 382 -18.01 4.21 15.53
CA ASP A 382 -19.10 5.05 15.02
C ASP A 382 -18.93 6.53 15.41
N ARG A 383 -19.86 7.37 14.94
CA ARG A 383 -19.93 8.80 15.27
C ARG A 383 -20.14 9.09 16.77
N ASP A 384 -20.91 8.28 17.48
CA ASP A 384 -21.22 8.55 18.89
C ASP A 384 -20.00 8.29 19.78
N VAL A 385 -19.16 7.30 19.46
CA VAL A 385 -17.85 7.14 20.09
C VAL A 385 -16.93 8.31 19.73
N ASN A 386 -16.95 8.77 18.47
CA ASN A 386 -16.14 9.91 18.04
C ASN A 386 -16.50 11.22 18.76
N GLU A 387 -17.78 11.40 19.07
CA GLU A 387 -18.32 12.54 19.81
C GLU A 387 -18.30 12.34 21.34
N ALA A 388 -17.67 11.25 21.82
CA ALA A 388 -17.57 10.88 23.22
C ALA A 388 -18.93 10.76 23.95
N LYS A 389 -19.99 10.39 23.21
CA LYS A 389 -21.32 10.11 23.76
C LYS A 389 -21.47 8.67 24.25
N ARG A 390 -20.68 7.76 23.68
CA ARG A 390 -20.63 6.33 24.00
C ARG A 390 -19.19 5.85 24.00
N THR A 391 -18.95 4.70 24.60
CA THR A 391 -17.67 4.00 24.60
C THR A 391 -17.59 3.00 23.45
N LYS A 392 -16.37 2.61 23.07
CA LYS A 392 -16.15 1.56 22.07
C LYS A 392 -16.78 0.24 22.52
N GLU A 393 -16.64 -0.08 23.80
CA GLU A 393 -17.08 -1.32 24.43
C GLU A 393 -18.62 -1.48 24.37
N GLU A 394 -19.37 -0.38 24.47
CA GLU A 394 -20.82 -0.37 24.30
C GLU A 394 -21.25 -0.60 22.85
N VAL A 395 -20.48 -0.07 21.89
CA VAL A 395 -20.88 0.03 20.47
C VAL A 395 -20.45 -1.20 19.65
N ILE A 396 -19.31 -1.80 19.97
CA ILE A 396 -18.77 -2.95 19.22
C ILE A 396 -19.75 -4.15 19.14
N PRO A 397 -20.43 -4.58 20.23
CA PRO A 397 -21.39 -5.68 20.14
C PRO A 397 -22.57 -5.38 19.20
N GLU A 398 -23.07 -4.14 19.22
CA GLU A 398 -24.17 -3.71 18.35
C GLU A 398 -23.74 -3.66 16.88
N LEU A 399 -22.54 -3.13 16.61
CA LEU A 399 -21.97 -3.11 15.27
C LEU A 399 -21.76 -4.54 14.76
N ALA A 400 -21.18 -5.43 15.57
CA ALA A 400 -20.98 -6.83 15.21
C ALA A 400 -22.30 -7.54 14.87
N ALA A 401 -23.35 -7.30 15.65
CA ALA A 401 -24.69 -7.84 15.37
C ALA A 401 -25.27 -7.30 14.06
N LYS A 402 -25.09 -6.01 13.75
CA LYS A 402 -25.57 -5.41 12.48
C LYS A 402 -24.77 -5.88 11.26
N LEU A 403 -23.49 -6.21 11.44
CA LEU A 403 -22.62 -6.66 10.35
C LEU A 403 -22.78 -8.15 10.06
N SER A 404 -22.65 -8.99 11.09
CA SER A 404 -22.56 -10.46 10.95
C SER A 404 -23.81 -11.21 11.43
N GLY A 405 -24.75 -10.53 12.09
CA GLY A 405 -26.03 -11.13 12.47
C GLY A 405 -26.95 -11.33 11.27
N GLU A 406 -28.11 -11.91 11.54
CA GLU A 406 -29.13 -12.22 10.52
C GLU A 406 -29.51 -10.98 9.70
N GLY A 407 -29.40 -11.08 8.36
CA GLY A 407 -29.66 -9.97 7.43
C GLY A 407 -28.55 -8.92 7.35
N GLY A 408 -27.45 -9.11 8.09
CA GLY A 408 -26.26 -8.29 8.03
C GLY A 408 -25.47 -8.51 6.73
N PRO A 409 -24.73 -7.49 6.23
CA PRO A 409 -23.96 -7.61 4.99
C PRO A 409 -22.82 -8.64 5.05
N PHE A 410 -22.38 -9.03 6.25
CA PHE A 410 -21.32 -10.00 6.50
C PHE A 410 -21.85 -11.27 7.21
N GLU A 411 -23.16 -11.55 7.16
CA GLU A 411 -23.78 -12.73 7.77
C GLU A 411 -23.05 -14.03 7.41
N LYS A 412 -22.71 -14.18 6.13
CA LYS A 412 -21.99 -15.36 5.63
C LYS A 412 -20.48 -15.14 5.68
N PRO A 413 -19.67 -16.17 6.01
CA PRO A 413 -18.22 -16.07 5.91
C PRO A 413 -17.75 -15.68 4.51
N ALA A 414 -16.65 -14.92 4.45
CA ALA A 414 -15.92 -14.64 3.22
C ALA A 414 -14.41 -14.77 3.49
N ARG A 415 -13.66 -15.04 2.43
CA ARG A 415 -12.20 -15.09 2.48
C ARG A 415 -11.59 -14.00 1.60
N TRP A 416 -10.34 -13.70 1.86
CA TRP A 416 -9.48 -12.98 0.94
C TRP A 416 -8.23 -13.83 0.72
N ASP A 417 -7.71 -13.84 -0.50
CA ASP A 417 -6.54 -14.63 -0.86
C ASP A 417 -5.33 -13.70 -1.01
N ARG A 418 -4.15 -14.14 -0.56
CA ARG A 418 -2.88 -13.47 -0.90
C ARG A 418 -2.69 -13.47 -2.43
N PRO A 419 -1.97 -12.48 -3.00
CA PRO A 419 -1.59 -12.50 -4.42
C PRO A 419 -0.95 -13.82 -4.83
N ASP A 420 -1.38 -14.38 -5.97
CA ASP A 420 -0.77 -15.59 -6.53
C ASP A 420 0.63 -15.27 -7.09
N PRO A 421 1.72 -15.81 -6.52
CA PRO A 421 3.07 -15.58 -7.03
C PRO A 421 3.24 -15.98 -8.49
N ALA A 422 2.48 -16.96 -8.99
CA ALA A 422 2.59 -17.41 -10.38
C ALA A 422 2.21 -16.31 -11.38
N LYS A 423 1.41 -15.32 -10.97
CA LYS A 423 1.07 -14.15 -11.78
C LYS A 423 2.16 -13.07 -11.79
N LEU A 424 3.10 -13.10 -10.85
CA LEU A 424 4.17 -12.11 -10.80
C LEU A 424 5.17 -12.34 -11.93
N ARG A 425 5.23 -11.42 -12.88
CA ARG A 425 6.36 -11.24 -13.82
C ARG A 425 6.77 -9.79 -13.77
N ALA A 426 7.99 -9.51 -13.35
CA ALA A 426 8.48 -8.15 -13.23
C ALA A 426 9.94 -8.04 -13.68
N VAL A 427 10.32 -6.84 -14.11
CA VAL A 427 11.67 -6.49 -14.54
C VAL A 427 12.06 -5.18 -13.87
N GLY A 428 13.26 -5.09 -13.31
CA GLY A 428 13.76 -3.87 -12.71
C GLY A 428 15.26 -3.72 -12.93
N GLY A 429 15.74 -2.49 -13.00
CA GLY A 429 17.16 -2.19 -13.21
C GLY A 429 17.50 -0.79 -12.75
N ARG A 430 18.75 -0.41 -12.99
CA ARG A 430 19.28 0.90 -12.65
C ARG A 430 20.10 1.45 -13.81
N VAL A 431 20.14 2.77 -13.94
CA VAL A 431 21.09 3.45 -14.81
C VAL A 431 22.24 4.04 -14.01
N THR A 432 23.41 4.08 -14.64
CA THR A 432 24.52 4.94 -14.24
C THR A 432 24.73 5.96 -15.35
N VAL A 433 25.18 7.17 -15.01
CA VAL A 433 25.41 8.25 -15.98
C VAL A 433 26.83 8.76 -15.82
N ALA A 434 27.53 9.05 -16.92
CA ALA A 434 28.82 9.71 -16.84
C ALA A 434 28.65 11.19 -16.47
N SER A 435 27.57 11.82 -16.94
CA SER A 435 27.18 13.19 -16.56
C SER A 435 25.66 13.39 -16.57
N GLY A 436 25.19 14.42 -15.86
CA GLY A 436 23.78 14.81 -15.82
C GLY A 436 22.94 14.01 -14.81
N PRO A 437 21.60 14.17 -14.87
CA PRO A 437 20.70 13.59 -13.88
C PRO A 437 20.50 12.08 -14.08
N LEU A 438 20.29 11.38 -12.96
CA LEU A 438 19.88 9.97 -12.91
C LEU A 438 18.37 9.80 -13.13
N GLY A 439 17.56 10.72 -12.60
CA GLY A 439 16.10 10.67 -12.64
C GLY A 439 15.50 11.22 -13.92
N GLY A 440 14.21 10.96 -14.13
CA GLY A 440 13.42 11.52 -15.22
C GLY A 440 13.73 10.95 -16.61
N ARG A 441 14.58 9.92 -16.71
CA ARG A 441 14.89 9.28 -17.99
C ARG A 441 13.83 8.26 -18.34
N THR A 442 13.30 8.32 -19.56
CA THR A 442 12.29 7.38 -20.05
C THR A 442 12.91 6.00 -20.26
N ALA A 443 12.38 5.00 -19.56
CA ALA A 443 12.68 3.60 -19.77
C ALA A 443 11.53 2.92 -20.51
N VAL A 444 11.84 2.33 -21.66
CA VAL A 444 10.88 1.64 -22.52
C VAL A 444 11.18 0.15 -22.49
N LEU A 445 10.18 -0.65 -22.17
CA LEU A 445 10.24 -2.11 -22.28
C LEU A 445 9.80 -2.51 -23.69
N LEU A 446 10.66 -3.23 -24.39
CA LEU A 446 10.45 -3.71 -25.75
C LEU A 446 10.29 -5.24 -25.76
N ASN A 447 9.43 -5.76 -26.62
CA ASN A 447 9.35 -7.19 -26.91
C ASN A 447 10.42 -7.64 -27.94
N ALA A 448 10.41 -8.92 -28.30
CA ALA A 448 11.32 -9.50 -29.30
C ALA A 448 11.29 -8.80 -30.67
N GLN A 449 10.14 -8.24 -31.05
CA GLN A 449 9.93 -7.51 -32.31
C GLN A 449 10.36 -6.03 -32.22
N GLY A 450 10.86 -5.59 -31.07
CA GLY A 450 11.22 -4.18 -30.83
C GLY A 450 10.00 -3.27 -30.64
N SER A 451 8.80 -3.82 -30.44
CA SER A 451 7.60 -3.04 -30.13
C SER A 451 7.55 -2.74 -28.64
N GLU A 452 7.12 -1.53 -28.31
CA GLU A 452 6.91 -1.11 -26.93
C GLU A 452 5.74 -1.85 -26.29
N VAL A 453 5.98 -2.38 -25.09
CA VAL A 453 4.96 -3.04 -24.26
C VAL A 453 4.66 -2.28 -22.97
N ALA A 454 5.61 -1.48 -22.48
CA ALA A 454 5.43 -0.62 -21.31
C ALA A 454 6.47 0.51 -21.30
N ARG A 455 6.16 1.59 -20.58
CA ARG A 455 7.10 2.69 -20.31
C ARG A 455 7.00 3.19 -18.88
N THR A 456 8.12 3.68 -18.37
CA THR A 456 8.23 4.32 -17.06
C THR A 456 9.35 5.36 -17.07
N GLN A 457 9.63 5.98 -15.93
CA GLN A 457 10.76 6.90 -15.75
C GLN A 457 11.69 6.42 -14.64
N THR A 458 12.97 6.75 -14.76
CA THR A 458 13.94 6.53 -13.69
C THR A 458 13.63 7.41 -12.46
N ASP A 459 13.82 6.85 -11.27
CA ASP A 459 13.75 7.59 -10.01
C ASP A 459 15.02 8.42 -9.76
N GLY A 460 15.06 9.18 -8.66
CA GLY A 460 16.22 10.01 -8.31
C GLY A 460 17.52 9.25 -8.04
N ASN A 461 17.46 7.92 -7.91
CA ASN A 461 18.62 7.04 -7.78
C ASN A 461 18.93 6.28 -9.08
N GLY A 462 18.22 6.58 -10.17
CA GLY A 462 18.40 5.97 -11.49
C GLY A 462 17.66 4.64 -11.66
N ARG A 463 16.81 4.23 -10.73
CA ARG A 463 16.09 2.95 -10.80
C ARG A 463 14.83 3.04 -11.65
N TYR A 464 14.55 1.98 -12.38
CA TYR A 464 13.35 1.81 -13.19
C TYR A 464 12.85 0.38 -13.08
N GLY A 465 11.60 0.14 -13.51
CA GLY A 465 11.06 -1.20 -13.53
C GLY A 465 9.59 -1.27 -13.91
N PHE A 466 9.16 -2.48 -14.18
CA PHE A 466 7.87 -2.83 -14.77
C PHE A 466 7.31 -4.03 -14.02
N LEU A 467 6.05 -3.95 -13.64
CA LEU A 467 5.26 -5.07 -13.12
C LEU A 467 4.35 -5.59 -14.24
N ARG A 468 3.93 -6.85 -14.12
CA ARG A 468 3.02 -7.53 -15.08
C ARG A 468 3.56 -7.57 -16.51
N VAL A 469 4.86 -7.79 -16.65
CA VAL A 469 5.48 -7.88 -17.98
C VAL A 469 5.03 -9.15 -18.72
N PRO A 470 4.91 -9.10 -20.06
CA PRO A 470 4.51 -10.27 -20.84
C PRO A 470 5.58 -11.37 -20.80
N GLU A 471 5.17 -12.58 -21.13
CA GLU A 471 6.10 -13.68 -21.39
C GLU A 471 6.83 -13.47 -22.74
N GLY A 472 8.08 -13.94 -22.80
CA GLY A 472 8.92 -13.86 -24.00
C GLY A 472 10.22 -13.10 -23.76
N GLU A 473 10.93 -12.87 -24.85
CA GLU A 473 12.14 -12.06 -24.86
C GLU A 473 11.79 -10.57 -24.76
N LEU A 474 12.50 -9.89 -23.86
CA LEU A 474 12.34 -8.48 -23.54
C LEU A 474 13.69 -7.77 -23.65
N ARG A 475 13.64 -6.46 -23.91
CA ARG A 475 14.78 -5.53 -23.80
C ARG A 475 14.31 -4.24 -23.15
N VAL A 476 15.20 -3.57 -22.42
CA VAL A 476 14.95 -2.23 -21.91
C VAL A 476 15.77 -1.23 -22.72
N LYS A 477 15.12 -0.18 -23.22
CA LYS A 477 15.76 0.93 -23.93
C LYS A 477 15.63 2.22 -23.13
N ILE A 478 16.75 2.94 -22.96
CA ILE A 478 16.82 4.27 -22.33
C ILE A 478 17.73 5.15 -23.20
N GLY A 479 17.14 6.17 -23.83
CA GLY A 479 17.84 6.93 -24.87
C GLY A 479 18.29 5.99 -26.01
N ASP A 480 19.58 6.03 -26.33
CA ASP A 480 20.19 5.17 -27.36
C ASP A 480 20.75 3.86 -26.81
N VAL A 481 20.72 3.65 -25.50
CA VAL A 481 21.22 2.45 -24.84
C VAL A 481 20.11 1.42 -24.73
N THR A 482 20.39 0.18 -25.17
CA THR A 482 19.47 -0.95 -25.07
C THR A 482 20.14 -2.09 -24.30
N SER A 483 19.44 -2.68 -23.34
CA SER A 483 19.93 -3.83 -22.57
C SER A 483 20.18 -5.05 -23.47
N ALA A 484 20.95 -6.01 -22.97
CA ALA A 484 20.91 -7.36 -23.48
C ALA A 484 19.47 -7.92 -23.43
N ALA A 485 19.19 -8.90 -24.29
CA ALA A 485 17.94 -9.63 -24.25
C ALA A 485 17.79 -10.36 -22.90
N LEU A 486 16.58 -10.34 -22.35
CA LEU A 486 16.24 -11.05 -21.11
C LEU A 486 14.85 -11.69 -21.21
N THR A 487 14.54 -12.59 -20.29
CA THR A 487 13.19 -13.11 -20.08
C THR A 487 12.75 -12.81 -18.66
N ALA A 488 11.45 -12.68 -18.42
CA ALA A 488 10.89 -12.47 -17.09
C ALA A 488 10.04 -13.68 -16.67
N PRO A 489 10.62 -14.67 -15.97
CA PRO A 489 9.87 -15.82 -15.49
C PRO A 489 8.83 -15.40 -14.45
N ALA A 490 7.79 -16.22 -14.34
CA ALA A 490 6.82 -16.11 -13.26
C ALA A 490 7.49 -16.20 -11.88
N ARG A 491 6.80 -15.69 -10.85
CA ARG A 491 7.16 -15.74 -9.42
C ARG A 491 8.33 -14.85 -8.98
N ARG A 492 8.88 -13.99 -9.84
CA ARG A 492 10.02 -13.16 -9.47
C ARG A 492 10.09 -11.81 -10.17
N VAL A 493 10.88 -10.92 -9.56
CA VAL A 493 11.39 -9.71 -10.18
C VAL A 493 12.74 -10.04 -10.82
N THR A 494 12.87 -9.85 -12.12
CA THR A 494 14.09 -10.10 -12.88
C THR A 494 14.94 -8.84 -12.90
N ALA A 495 16.18 -8.92 -12.43
CA ALA A 495 17.11 -7.81 -12.48
C ALA A 495 17.70 -7.64 -13.90
N VAL A 496 17.71 -6.41 -14.39
CA VAL A 496 18.48 -5.98 -15.56
C VAL A 496 19.82 -5.45 -15.06
N PRO A 497 20.97 -5.88 -15.63
CA PRO A 497 22.25 -5.27 -15.33
C PRO A 497 22.23 -3.75 -15.53
N ASP A 498 23.00 -3.03 -14.72
CA ASP A 498 23.03 -1.57 -14.77
C ASP A 498 23.35 -1.07 -16.18
N LEU A 499 22.55 -0.13 -16.68
CA LEU A 499 22.73 0.48 -17.99
C LEU A 499 23.57 1.75 -17.84
N ALA A 500 24.79 1.71 -18.35
CA ALA A 500 25.65 2.88 -18.42
C ALA A 500 25.20 3.79 -19.57
N LEU A 501 24.73 4.99 -19.21
CA LEU A 501 24.36 6.04 -20.14
C LEU A 501 25.52 7.03 -20.28
N PRO A 502 25.70 7.63 -21.47
CA PRO A 502 26.67 8.70 -21.67
C PRO A 502 26.37 9.93 -20.80
#